data_AF-A0A8H6CN14-F1
#
_entry.id   AF-A0A8H6CN14-F1
#
_cell.length_a   1.000
_cell.length_b   1.000
_cell.length_c   1.000
_cell.angle_alpha   90.00
_cell.angle_beta   90.00
_cell.angle_gamma   90.00
#
_symmetry.space_group_name_H-M   'P 1'
#
loop_
_entity.id
_entity.type
_entity.pdbx_description
1 polymer ?
#
loop_
_entity_poly.entity_id
_entity_poly.type
_entity_poly.pdbx_seq_one_letter_code
_entity_poly.pdbx_strand_id
1 'polypeptide(L)'
;MTETSHRLKESTVQTGNERGVKMTERRWPKTWAKRIRQGFKHLPLAVLKFLVNLGTLPYYRMFQFYTYQPIILIAAYTSSPGKLHKVLYHLDRWRTRKLSELQFISIGSAILAAATIGSFSWSAIVDAYWLASAFWYSSLILSILGILLAAQQVAVLQLLGKPPTRVHGGCSEKAGVRRFLPLILTEVRPRGSRTDAVCDSDSVGEWRPRWKMVFIWQCPSMFLSYSVCFFLAGLTLFVCTPLIRGDKWNTASDIAVVYLATGAFAGPIFVFASFWIYHYVDLDHESRDIPETETDAEMLREYDRLHF
;
A
#
# COMPACT_ATOMS: atom_id res chain seq x y z
N MET A 1 51.35 -46.65 -80.97
CA MET A 1 51.50 -45.67 -82.06
C MET A 1 51.26 -44.29 -81.45
N THR A 2 52.27 -43.41 -81.62
CA THR A 2 52.29 -41.93 -81.48
C THR A 2 51.96 -41.32 -80.09
N GLU A 3 52.95 -40.78 -79.35
CA GLU A 3 53.62 -39.45 -79.51
C GLU A 3 52.68 -38.27 -79.14
N THR A 4 52.84 -37.65 -77.97
CA THR A 4 53.74 -36.52 -77.59
C THR A 4 53.26 -35.14 -78.04
N SER A 5 53.68 -34.15 -77.24
CA SER A 5 53.83 -32.73 -77.54
C SER A 5 52.63 -31.81 -77.26
N HIS A 6 52.76 -30.93 -76.24
CA HIS A 6 53.35 -29.58 -76.32
C HIS A 6 52.31 -28.58 -76.87
N ARG A 7 52.20 -27.30 -76.51
CA ARG A 7 52.76 -26.36 -75.53
C ARG A 7 52.19 -25.01 -76.02
N LEU A 8 51.97 -24.04 -75.12
CA LEU A 8 51.94 -22.58 -75.42
C LEU A 8 50.71 -22.11 -76.24
N LYS A 9 50.16 -20.90 -76.13
CA LYS A 9 50.38 -19.68 -75.33
C LYS A 9 49.19 -18.74 -75.66
N GLU A 10 49.08 -17.64 -74.90
CA GLU A 10 48.31 -16.42 -75.18
C GLU A 10 46.80 -16.45 -74.83
N SER A 11 46.22 -15.45 -74.17
CA SER A 11 46.66 -14.07 -73.90
C SER A 11 45.81 -13.41 -72.81
N THR A 12 46.51 -12.81 -71.86
CA THR A 12 46.27 -11.52 -71.17
C THR A 12 44.91 -10.82 -71.37
N VAL A 13 44.10 -10.75 -70.31
CA VAL A 13 43.31 -9.55 -69.97
C VAL A 13 43.36 -9.35 -68.46
N GLN A 14 44.19 -8.41 -68.03
CA GLN A 14 44.08 -7.71 -66.76
C GLN A 14 42.87 -6.77 -66.83
N THR A 15 42.10 -6.70 -65.75
CA THR A 15 41.62 -5.48 -65.05
C THR A 15 40.24 -5.70 -64.43
N GLY A 16 40.10 -5.48 -63.11
CA GLY A 16 38.76 -5.30 -62.53
C GLY A 16 38.55 -5.74 -61.08
N ASN A 17 39.11 -4.98 -60.14
CA ASN A 17 38.39 -4.58 -58.92
C ASN A 17 38.08 -5.67 -57.87
N GLU A 18 39.11 -6.21 -57.22
CA GLU A 18 38.98 -6.79 -55.88
C GLU A 18 38.80 -5.66 -54.84
N ARG A 19 37.56 -5.18 -54.70
CA ARG A 19 37.14 -4.46 -53.50
C ARG A 19 37.04 -5.47 -52.36
N GLY A 20 38.15 -5.63 -51.65
CA GLY A 20 38.19 -6.31 -50.36
C GLY A 20 37.14 -5.70 -49.44
N VAL A 21 36.06 -6.44 -49.20
CA VAL A 21 35.10 -6.17 -48.14
C VAL A 21 35.84 -6.40 -46.83
N LYS A 22 36.48 -5.34 -46.31
CA LYS A 22 36.93 -5.29 -44.93
C LYS A 22 35.68 -5.47 -44.07
N MET A 23 35.54 -6.67 -43.53
CA MET A 23 34.56 -7.03 -42.52
C MET A 23 34.83 -6.10 -41.34
N THR A 24 34.09 -4.98 -41.27
CA THR A 24 34.15 -4.04 -40.17
C THR A 24 33.60 -4.74 -38.95
N GLU A 25 34.52 -5.30 -38.17
CA GLU A 25 34.31 -5.79 -36.83
C GLU A 25 33.56 -4.70 -36.05
N ARG A 26 32.24 -4.88 -35.87
CA ARG A 26 31.37 -3.96 -35.12
C ARG A 26 31.77 -4.05 -33.64
N ARG A 27 32.85 -3.34 -33.31
CA ARG A 27 33.35 -3.16 -31.95
C ARG A 27 32.30 -2.36 -31.19
N TRP A 28 31.41 -3.08 -30.52
CA TRP A 28 30.43 -2.49 -29.62
C TRP A 28 31.13 -1.51 -28.67
N PRO A 29 30.74 -0.23 -28.64
CA PRO A 29 31.41 0.76 -27.82
C PRO A 29 31.27 0.34 -26.35
N LYS A 30 32.40 0.06 -25.69
CA LYS A 30 32.50 -0.40 -24.28
C LYS A 30 31.77 0.53 -23.29
N THR A 31 31.43 1.75 -23.72
CA THR A 31 30.61 2.73 -22.99
C THR A 31 29.14 2.32 -22.85
N TRP A 32 28.55 1.65 -23.85
CA TRP A 32 27.17 1.15 -23.80
C TRP A 32 27.03 -0.03 -22.82
N ALA A 33 27.98 -0.96 -22.83
CA ALA A 33 28.02 -2.07 -21.88
C ALA A 33 28.15 -1.58 -20.42
N LYS A 34 28.89 -0.49 -20.17
CA LYS A 34 28.99 0.13 -18.83
C LYS A 34 27.67 0.78 -18.40
N ARG A 35 26.97 1.49 -19.29
CA ARG A 35 25.67 2.12 -18.99
C ARG A 35 24.57 1.09 -18.73
N ILE A 36 24.51 0.01 -19.52
CA ILE A 36 23.57 -1.10 -19.29
C ILE A 36 23.86 -1.79 -17.95
N ARG A 37 25.14 -2.00 -17.61
CA ARG A 37 25.55 -2.61 -16.34
C ARG A 37 25.28 -1.70 -15.13
N GLN A 38 25.29 -0.38 -15.29
CA GLN A 38 24.88 0.59 -14.27
C GLN A 38 23.35 0.64 -14.12
N GLY A 39 22.59 0.59 -15.21
CA GLY A 39 21.12 0.46 -15.18
C GLY A 39 20.68 -0.82 -14.47
N PHE A 40 21.36 -1.94 -14.72
CA PHE A 40 21.10 -3.23 -14.06
C PHE A 40 21.36 -3.21 -12.54
N LYS A 41 22.18 -2.29 -12.02
CA LYS A 41 22.43 -2.15 -10.58
C LYS A 41 21.31 -1.41 -9.85
N HIS A 42 20.62 -0.49 -10.53
CA HIS A 42 19.46 0.23 -9.97
C HIS A 42 18.12 -0.46 -10.28
N LEU A 43 18.08 -1.33 -11.28
CA LEU A 43 16.93 -2.16 -11.64
C LEU A 43 16.36 -2.99 -10.47
N PRO A 44 17.15 -3.72 -9.66
CA PRO A 44 16.58 -4.51 -8.56
C PRO A 44 15.97 -3.62 -7.47
N LEU A 45 16.53 -2.44 -7.20
CA LEU A 45 15.98 -1.48 -6.24
C LEU A 45 14.72 -0.80 -6.78
N ALA A 46 14.67 -0.50 -8.09
CA ALA A 46 13.50 0.07 -8.74
C ALA A 46 12.35 -0.94 -8.85
N VAL A 47 12.65 -2.19 -9.21
CA VAL A 47 11.68 -3.29 -9.22
C VAL A 47 11.21 -3.62 -7.80
N LEU A 48 12.11 -3.66 -6.82
CA LEU A 48 11.72 -3.85 -5.42
C LEU A 48 10.84 -2.70 -4.91
N LYS A 49 11.19 -1.44 -5.20
CA LYS A 49 10.34 -0.29 -4.88
C LYS A 49 9.00 -0.34 -5.60
N PHE A 50 8.97 -0.77 -6.86
CA PHE A 50 7.74 -0.93 -7.62
C PHE A 50 6.87 -2.04 -7.04
N LEU A 51 7.46 -3.18 -6.67
CA LEU A 51 6.76 -4.31 -6.02
C LEU A 51 6.30 -3.96 -4.61
N VAL A 52 7.11 -3.23 -3.84
CA VAL A 52 6.72 -2.71 -2.52
C VAL A 52 5.60 -1.70 -2.70
N ASN A 53 5.71 -0.74 -3.62
CA ASN A 53 4.64 0.21 -3.91
C ASN A 53 3.37 -0.49 -4.39
N LEU A 54 3.47 -1.49 -5.26
CA LEU A 54 2.35 -2.30 -5.76
C LEU A 54 1.75 -3.17 -4.66
N GLY A 55 2.57 -3.72 -3.77
CA GLY A 55 2.13 -4.53 -2.63
C GLY A 55 1.57 -3.71 -1.48
N THR A 56 2.00 -2.46 -1.32
CA THR A 56 1.45 -1.50 -0.35
C THR A 56 0.26 -0.73 -0.91
N LEU A 57 0.17 -0.55 -2.23
CA LEU A 57 -0.86 0.23 -2.92
C LEU A 57 -2.29 -0.09 -2.47
N PRO A 58 -2.69 -1.36 -2.26
CA PRO A 58 -4.04 -1.71 -1.84
C PRO A 58 -4.45 -1.08 -0.50
N TYR A 59 -3.49 -0.90 0.42
CA TYR A 59 -3.77 -0.43 1.78
C TYR A 59 -3.04 0.84 2.19
N TYR A 60 -2.04 1.30 1.43
CA TYR A 60 -1.21 2.46 1.74
C TYR A 60 -2.06 3.71 1.95
N ARG A 61 -3.09 3.84 1.13
CA ARG A 61 -3.98 5.00 1.18
C ARG A 61 -4.94 4.95 2.36
N MET A 62 -5.52 3.79 2.65
CA MET A 62 -6.30 3.59 3.88
C MET A 62 -5.45 3.84 5.11
N PHE A 63 -4.20 3.38 5.09
CA PHE A 63 -3.24 3.60 6.17
C PHE A 63 -3.00 5.09 6.44
N GLN A 64 -2.74 5.88 5.40
CA GLN A 64 -2.52 7.31 5.56
C GLN A 64 -3.75 8.01 6.15
N PHE A 65 -4.93 7.72 5.59
CA PHE A 65 -6.15 8.44 5.92
C PHE A 65 -6.79 8.05 7.25
N TYR A 66 -6.95 6.75 7.50
CA TYR A 66 -7.68 6.27 8.68
C TYR A 66 -6.79 6.15 9.92
N THR A 67 -5.48 6.01 9.74
CA THR A 67 -4.56 5.68 10.85
C THR A 67 -3.49 6.75 11.03
N TYR A 68 -2.66 7.04 10.04
CA TYR A 68 -1.47 7.88 10.24
C TYR A 68 -1.78 9.35 10.53
N GLN A 69 -2.53 10.00 9.64
CA GLN A 69 -2.84 11.43 9.72
C GLN A 69 -3.61 11.83 10.99
N PRO A 70 -4.71 11.14 11.37
CA PRO A 70 -5.42 11.48 12.61
C PRO A 70 -4.56 11.30 13.86
N ILE A 71 -3.68 10.30 13.90
CA ILE A 71 -2.81 10.05 15.05
C ILE A 71 -1.77 11.17 15.25
N ILE A 72 -1.22 11.69 14.15
CA ILE A 72 -0.29 12.82 14.20
C ILE A 72 -1.01 14.10 14.62
N LEU A 73 -2.19 14.37 14.08
CA LEU A 73 -2.99 15.53 14.47
C LEU A 73 -3.33 15.49 15.96
N ILE A 74 -3.78 14.34 16.46
CA ILE A 74 -4.06 14.15 17.89
C ILE A 74 -2.79 14.40 18.73
N ALA A 75 -1.62 13.89 18.31
CA ALA A 75 -0.35 14.11 19.01
C ALA A 75 0.10 15.58 19.03
N ALA A 76 -0.11 16.29 17.91
CA ALA A 76 0.22 17.71 17.80
C ALA A 76 -0.68 18.56 18.71
N TYR A 77 -1.98 18.28 18.74
CA TYR A 77 -2.93 19.03 19.57
C TYR A 77 -2.81 18.70 21.06
N THR A 78 -2.45 17.48 21.45
CA THR A 78 -2.23 17.13 22.87
C THR A 78 -1.00 17.79 23.47
N SER A 79 -0.01 18.09 22.63
CA SER A 79 1.22 18.79 23.02
C SER A 79 1.03 20.31 23.12
N SER A 80 -0.08 20.86 22.58
CA SER A 80 -0.40 22.28 22.64
C SER A 80 -1.34 22.58 23.83
N PRO A 81 -1.00 23.52 24.73
CA PRO A 81 -1.90 23.91 25.83
C PRO A 81 -3.19 24.56 25.29
N GLY A 82 -4.31 24.36 25.99
CA GLY A 82 -5.59 25.01 25.69
C GLY A 82 -6.41 24.42 24.53
N LYS A 83 -5.90 23.39 23.83
CA LYS A 83 -6.56 22.78 22.65
C LYS A 83 -7.30 21.47 22.94
N LEU A 84 -7.67 21.21 24.20
CA LEU A 84 -8.30 19.95 24.62
C LEU A 84 -9.58 19.62 23.85
N HIS A 85 -10.40 20.63 23.53
CA HIS A 85 -11.62 20.45 22.74
C HIS A 85 -11.31 19.92 21.32
N LYS A 86 -10.26 20.45 20.67
CA LYS A 86 -9.80 19.99 19.35
C LYS A 86 -9.32 18.52 19.44
N VAL A 87 -8.62 18.13 20.51
CA VAL A 87 -8.21 16.74 20.76
C VAL A 87 -9.43 15.82 20.88
N LEU A 88 -10.43 16.19 21.69
CA LEU A 88 -11.65 15.39 21.88
C LEU A 88 -12.42 15.22 20.56
N TYR A 89 -12.56 16.29 19.79
CA TYR A 89 -13.19 16.26 18.47
C TYR A 89 -12.47 15.29 17.52
N HIS A 90 -11.15 15.43 17.35
CA HIS A 90 -10.38 14.55 16.48
C HIS A 90 -10.37 13.10 16.95
N LEU A 91 -10.40 12.86 18.27
CA LEU A 91 -10.43 11.53 18.85
C LEU A 91 -11.77 10.82 18.61
N ASP A 92 -12.90 11.51 18.83
CA ASP A 92 -14.24 10.97 18.56
C ASP A 92 -14.40 10.62 17.08
N ARG A 93 -13.92 11.53 16.22
CA ARG A 93 -13.96 11.35 14.77
C ARG A 93 -13.08 10.20 14.31
N TRP A 94 -11.84 10.10 14.81
CA TRP A 94 -10.96 8.97 14.53
C TRP A 94 -11.61 7.65 14.95
N ARG A 95 -12.16 7.59 16.16
CA ARG A 95 -12.83 6.38 16.67
C ARG A 95 -14.00 5.96 15.78
N THR A 96 -14.86 6.90 15.40
CA THR A 96 -16.04 6.62 14.56
C THR A 96 -15.62 6.09 13.20
N ARG A 97 -14.66 6.75 12.55
CA ARG A 97 -14.11 6.31 11.26
C ARG A 97 -13.46 4.92 11.39
N LYS A 98 -12.67 4.70 12.45
CA LYS A 98 -11.98 3.43 12.65
C LYS A 98 -12.94 2.28 12.92
N LEU A 99 -14.01 2.51 13.66
CA LEU A 99 -15.04 1.50 13.90
C LEU A 99 -15.73 1.09 12.60
N SER A 100 -16.10 2.06 11.76
CA SER A 100 -16.70 1.81 10.44
C SER A 100 -15.74 1.04 9.52
N GLU A 101 -14.46 1.41 9.50
CA GLU A 101 -13.42 0.68 8.75
C GLU A 101 -13.31 -0.78 9.20
N LEU A 102 -13.24 -1.03 10.52
CA LEU A 102 -13.10 -2.38 11.08
C LEU A 102 -14.34 -3.26 10.82
N GLN A 103 -15.54 -2.67 10.84
CA GLN A 103 -16.77 -3.36 10.44
C GLN A 103 -16.74 -3.74 8.96
N PHE A 104 -16.35 -2.80 8.09
CA PHE A 104 -16.18 -3.08 6.66
C PHE A 104 -15.15 -4.20 6.43
N ILE A 105 -14.02 -4.16 7.13
CA ILE A 105 -12.98 -5.20 7.04
C ILE A 105 -13.53 -6.55 7.48
N SER A 106 -14.30 -6.60 8.57
CA SER A 106 -14.89 -7.86 9.07
C SER A 106 -15.84 -8.48 8.05
N ILE A 107 -16.71 -7.67 7.43
CA ILE A 107 -17.64 -8.10 6.39
C ILE A 107 -16.87 -8.57 5.15
N GLY A 108 -15.89 -7.77 4.69
CA GLY A 108 -15.07 -8.09 3.52
C GLY A 108 -14.30 -9.40 3.69
N SER A 109 -13.68 -9.60 4.86
CA SER A 109 -12.99 -10.85 5.20
C SER A 109 -13.96 -12.03 5.19
N ALA A 110 -15.13 -11.92 5.83
CA ALA A 110 -16.11 -13.01 5.85
C ALA A 110 -16.55 -13.44 4.44
N ILE A 111 -16.85 -12.47 3.56
CA ILE A 111 -17.22 -12.73 2.16
C ILE A 111 -16.08 -13.44 1.43
N LEU A 112 -14.84 -12.97 1.62
CA LEU A 112 -13.69 -13.54 0.95
C LEU A 112 -13.33 -14.94 1.46
N ALA A 113 -13.50 -15.20 2.76
CA ALA A 113 -13.37 -16.53 3.33
C ALA A 113 -14.41 -17.48 2.73
N ALA A 114 -15.68 -17.04 2.66
CA ALA A 114 -16.75 -17.82 2.03
C ALA A 114 -16.47 -18.10 0.54
N ALA A 115 -16.01 -17.09 -0.21
CA ALA A 115 -15.63 -17.27 -1.62
C ALA A 115 -14.46 -18.25 -1.80
N THR A 116 -13.46 -18.17 -0.91
CA THR A 116 -12.31 -19.10 -0.92
C THR A 116 -12.75 -20.53 -0.58
N ILE A 117 -13.61 -20.71 0.42
CA ILE A 117 -14.18 -22.01 0.77
C ILE A 117 -15.02 -22.56 -0.39
N GLY A 118 -15.85 -21.72 -1.02
CA GLY A 118 -16.64 -22.09 -2.19
C GLY A 118 -15.78 -22.53 -3.37
N SER A 119 -14.60 -21.93 -3.55
CA SER A 119 -13.66 -22.30 -4.62
C SER A 119 -13.09 -23.72 -4.43
N PHE A 120 -12.98 -24.20 -3.18
CA PHE A 120 -12.57 -25.58 -2.91
C PHE A 120 -13.62 -26.63 -3.30
N SER A 121 -14.87 -26.23 -3.54
CA SER A 121 -15.92 -27.16 -4.00
C SER A 121 -15.84 -27.48 -5.50
N TRP A 122 -15.00 -26.77 -6.27
CA TRP A 122 -14.87 -26.98 -7.70
C TRP A 122 -14.16 -28.30 -8.01
N SER A 123 -14.80 -29.17 -8.78
CA SER A 123 -14.24 -30.47 -9.16
C SER A 123 -12.91 -30.36 -9.92
N ALA A 124 -12.72 -29.27 -10.67
CA ALA A 124 -11.52 -28.99 -11.45
C ALA A 124 -10.29 -28.58 -10.60
N ILE A 125 -10.43 -28.44 -9.27
CA ILE A 125 -9.30 -28.04 -8.41
C ILE A 125 -8.18 -29.10 -8.36
N VAL A 126 -8.53 -30.37 -8.52
CA VAL A 126 -7.58 -31.49 -8.51
C VAL A 126 -6.63 -31.40 -9.72
N ASP A 127 -7.15 -30.91 -10.84
CA ASP A 127 -6.40 -30.71 -12.08
C ASP A 127 -5.76 -29.32 -12.17
N ALA A 128 -5.91 -28.46 -11.16
CA ALA A 128 -5.32 -27.13 -11.17
C ALA A 128 -3.81 -27.18 -10.95
N TYR A 129 -3.11 -26.09 -11.30
CA TYR A 129 -1.73 -25.91 -10.89
C TYR A 129 -1.64 -25.74 -9.36
N TRP A 130 -0.73 -26.45 -8.69
CA TRP A 130 -0.65 -26.52 -7.21
C TRP A 130 -0.57 -25.14 -6.53
N LEU A 131 0.04 -24.15 -7.20
CA LEU A 131 0.19 -22.80 -6.69
C LEU A 131 -1.16 -22.07 -6.54
N ALA A 132 -2.17 -22.43 -7.34
CA ALA A 132 -3.52 -21.90 -7.20
C ALA A 132 -4.10 -22.24 -5.82
N SER A 133 -4.03 -23.53 -5.44
CA SER A 133 -4.47 -24.02 -4.14
C SER A 133 -3.67 -23.40 -2.99
N ALA A 134 -2.35 -23.26 -3.13
CA ALA A 134 -1.50 -22.62 -2.12
C ALA A 134 -1.90 -21.15 -1.85
N PHE A 135 -2.23 -20.39 -2.90
CA PHE A 135 -2.71 -19.03 -2.75
C PHE A 135 -4.12 -18.96 -2.16
N TRP A 136 -5.02 -19.88 -2.50
CA TRP A 136 -6.33 -19.94 -1.84
C TRP A 136 -6.23 -20.29 -0.36
N TYR A 137 -5.40 -21.25 0.05
CA TYR A 137 -5.17 -21.50 1.47
C TYR A 137 -4.59 -20.28 2.20
N SER A 138 -3.63 -19.58 1.57
CA SER A 138 -3.04 -18.36 2.12
C SER A 138 -4.09 -17.23 2.25
N SER A 139 -4.93 -17.06 1.23
CA SER A 139 -6.07 -16.14 1.25
C SER A 139 -7.00 -16.42 2.42
N LEU A 140 -7.37 -17.69 2.63
CA LEU A 140 -8.27 -18.10 3.70
C LEU A 140 -7.69 -17.77 5.08
N ILE A 141 -6.43 -18.14 5.33
CA ILE A 141 -5.76 -17.87 6.61
C ILE A 141 -5.73 -16.37 6.88
N LEU A 142 -5.32 -15.56 5.90
CA LEU A 142 -5.24 -14.11 6.06
C LEU A 142 -6.61 -13.48 6.30
N SER A 143 -7.66 -13.94 5.62
CA SER A 143 -9.02 -13.48 5.86
C SER A 143 -9.49 -13.79 7.30
N ILE A 144 -9.26 -15.02 7.77
CA ILE A 144 -9.61 -15.44 9.13
C ILE A 144 -8.85 -14.61 10.18
N LEU A 145 -7.55 -14.38 9.98
CA LEU A 145 -6.77 -13.52 10.87
C LEU A 145 -7.26 -12.06 10.83
N GLY A 146 -7.65 -11.57 9.65
CA GLY A 146 -8.21 -10.24 9.45
C GLY A 146 -9.50 -10.01 10.23
N ILE A 147 -10.46 -10.94 10.14
CA ILE A 147 -11.72 -10.85 10.90
C ILE A 147 -11.49 -10.98 12.41
N LEU A 148 -10.60 -11.87 12.86
CA LEU A 148 -10.29 -12.02 14.29
C LEU A 148 -9.65 -10.76 14.87
N LEU A 149 -8.67 -10.18 14.19
CA LEU A 149 -8.06 -8.92 14.64
C LEU A 149 -9.04 -7.75 14.58
N ALA A 150 -9.87 -7.66 13.54
CA ALA A 150 -10.89 -6.62 13.47
C ALA A 150 -11.89 -6.73 14.63
N ALA A 151 -12.36 -7.94 14.96
CA ALA A 151 -13.24 -8.18 16.09
C ALA A 151 -12.60 -7.78 17.43
N GLN A 152 -11.34 -8.13 17.65
CA GLN A 152 -10.60 -7.73 18.86
C GLN A 152 -10.49 -6.20 18.98
N GLN A 153 -10.19 -5.52 17.87
CA GLN A 153 -10.08 -4.05 17.87
C GLN A 153 -11.42 -3.34 18.07
N VAL A 154 -12.49 -3.87 17.48
CA VAL A 154 -13.87 -3.40 17.72
C VAL A 154 -14.23 -3.55 19.19
N ALA A 155 -13.97 -4.71 19.80
CA ALA A 155 -14.25 -4.96 21.21
C ALA A 155 -13.50 -3.98 22.12
N VAL A 156 -12.23 -3.69 21.86
CA VAL A 156 -11.45 -2.69 22.61
C VAL A 156 -12.08 -1.29 22.47
N LEU A 157 -12.44 -0.86 21.25
CA LEU A 157 -13.05 0.45 21.02
C LEU A 157 -14.47 0.59 21.62
N GLN A 158 -15.19 -0.52 21.74
CA GLN A 158 -16.48 -0.57 22.42
C GLN A 158 -16.32 -0.51 23.94
N LEU A 159 -15.36 -1.26 24.50
CA LEU A 159 -15.05 -1.25 25.94
C LEU A 159 -14.59 0.13 26.44
N LEU A 160 -13.92 0.91 25.58
CA LEU A 160 -13.53 2.28 25.92
C LEU A 160 -14.69 3.28 25.90
N GLY A 161 -15.81 2.98 25.25
CA GLY A 161 -16.96 3.87 25.15
C GLY A 161 -16.71 5.09 24.25
N LYS A 162 -17.67 6.03 24.23
CA LYS A 162 -17.53 7.32 23.52
C LYS A 162 -16.67 8.27 24.35
N PRO A 163 -15.75 9.04 23.73
CA PRO A 163 -15.10 10.14 24.44
C PRO A 163 -16.15 11.17 24.90
N PRO A 164 -15.91 11.85 26.03
CA PRO A 164 -16.86 12.83 26.57
C PRO A 164 -17.08 13.95 25.53
N THR A 165 -18.34 14.22 25.20
CA THR A 165 -18.72 15.09 24.08
C THR A 165 -19.01 16.54 24.51
N ARG A 166 -19.37 16.78 25.78
CA ARG A 166 -19.62 18.12 26.36
C ARG A 166 -19.38 18.15 27.89
N VAL A 167 -18.88 19.29 28.35
CA VAL A 167 -18.35 19.61 29.70
C VAL A 167 -19.42 19.64 30.80
N HIS A 168 -19.10 19.08 31.97
CA HIS A 168 -19.24 19.73 33.28
C HIS A 168 -17.93 19.44 34.07
N GLY A 169 -16.95 20.35 33.97
CA GLY A 169 -15.66 20.29 34.67
C GLY A 169 -14.48 19.69 33.86
N GLY A 170 -13.42 20.48 33.65
CA GLY A 170 -12.23 20.11 32.86
C GLY A 170 -11.42 18.91 33.37
N CYS A 171 -11.63 18.47 34.62
CA CYS A 171 -10.98 17.30 35.18
C CYS A 171 -11.52 15.97 34.58
N SER A 172 -12.83 15.91 34.30
CA SER A 172 -13.48 14.73 33.70
C SER A 172 -13.05 14.52 32.24
N GLU A 173 -12.84 15.61 31.50
CA GLU A 173 -12.37 15.58 30.12
C GLU A 173 -10.93 15.07 30.02
N LYS A 174 -10.03 15.58 30.87
CA LYS A 174 -8.64 15.12 30.95
C LYS A 174 -8.58 13.62 31.29
N ALA A 175 -9.45 13.13 32.18
CA ALA A 175 -9.55 11.70 32.52
C ALA A 175 -10.05 10.85 31.34
N GLY A 176 -11.05 11.34 30.59
CA GLY A 176 -11.55 10.68 29.38
C GLY A 176 -10.46 10.54 28.32
N VAL A 177 -9.78 11.64 27.96
CA VAL A 177 -8.71 11.63 26.95
C VAL A 177 -7.54 10.74 27.38
N ARG A 178 -7.15 10.77 28.67
CA ARG A 178 -6.08 9.91 29.22
C ARG A 178 -6.39 8.41 29.13
N ARG A 179 -7.66 8.01 28.98
CA ARG A 179 -8.03 6.61 28.76
C ARG A 179 -7.77 6.15 27.33
N PHE A 180 -7.93 7.03 26.34
CA PHE A 180 -7.70 6.71 24.93
C PHE A 180 -6.24 6.91 24.50
N LEU A 181 -5.56 7.89 25.10
CA LEU A 181 -4.19 8.27 24.77
C LEU A 181 -3.21 7.09 24.73
N PRO A 182 -3.18 6.16 25.71
CA PRO A 182 -2.25 5.03 25.70
C PRO A 182 -2.43 4.04 24.53
N LEU A 183 -3.61 4.01 23.91
CA LEU A 183 -3.89 3.16 22.74
C LEU A 183 -3.33 3.72 21.44
N ILE A 184 -2.98 5.01 21.43
CA ILE A 184 -2.62 5.76 20.22
C ILE A 184 -1.21 6.34 20.36
N LEU A 185 -0.91 6.89 21.52
CA LEU A 185 0.25 7.71 21.83
C LEU A 185 1.01 7.14 23.03
N THR A 186 2.31 7.45 23.11
CA THR A 186 3.13 7.20 24.29
C THR A 186 3.39 8.52 24.99
N GLU A 187 3.13 8.56 26.30
CA GLU A 187 3.50 9.69 27.13
C GLU A 187 5.03 9.76 27.21
N VAL A 188 5.61 10.87 26.76
CA VAL A 188 7.02 11.15 27.01
C VAL A 188 7.07 11.86 28.36
N ARG A 189 7.33 11.10 29.43
CA ARG A 189 7.58 11.72 30.72
C ARG A 189 8.92 12.47 30.66
N PRO A 190 8.96 13.79 30.93
CA PRO A 190 10.23 14.48 31.07
C PRO A 190 10.96 13.90 32.28
N ARG A 191 12.20 13.47 32.05
CA ARG A 191 13.10 12.90 33.06
C ARG A 191 13.58 14.03 33.97
N GLY A 192 12.82 14.36 35.03
CA GLY A 192 13.31 15.23 36.09
C GLY A 192 12.31 16.14 36.81
N SER A 193 11.06 16.32 36.36
CA SER A 193 10.14 17.24 37.06
C SER A 193 9.40 16.53 38.20
N ARG A 194 10.03 16.51 39.38
CA ARG A 194 9.43 16.12 40.66
C ARG A 194 9.09 17.35 41.52
N THR A 195 8.83 18.50 40.88
CA THR A 195 8.54 19.74 41.60
C THR A 195 7.16 20.23 41.18
N ASP A 196 6.23 20.03 42.11
CA ASP A 196 5.03 20.80 42.35
C ASP A 196 3.99 20.82 41.22
N ALA A 197 3.04 19.90 41.36
CA ALA A 197 1.76 19.89 40.67
C ALA A 197 0.95 21.14 41.02
N VAL A 198 1.25 22.25 40.35
CA VAL A 198 0.29 23.32 40.15
C VAL A 198 -0.75 22.78 39.17
N CYS A 199 -2.00 22.66 39.64
CA CYS A 199 -3.16 22.15 38.90
C CYS A 199 -3.60 23.06 37.73
N ASP A 200 -2.70 23.81 37.10
CA ASP A 200 -3.02 24.94 36.21
C ASP A 200 -2.40 24.84 34.81
N SER A 201 -1.84 23.68 34.44
CA SER A 201 -1.46 23.46 33.04
C SER A 201 -2.61 22.79 32.28
N ASP A 202 -3.16 23.50 31.30
CA ASP A 202 -4.09 22.96 30.31
C ASP A 202 -3.46 22.01 29.30
N SER A 203 -2.19 21.66 29.48
CA SER A 203 -1.50 20.65 28.69
C SER A 203 -1.73 19.23 29.23
N VAL A 204 -1.97 18.27 28.33
CA VAL A 204 -2.16 16.85 28.70
C VAL A 204 -0.81 16.12 28.84
N GLY A 205 0.30 16.77 28.47
CA GLY A 205 1.67 16.24 28.49
C GLY A 205 2.32 16.25 27.10
N GLU A 206 3.60 15.90 27.00
CA GLU A 206 4.27 15.68 25.71
C GLU A 206 3.95 14.25 25.24
N TRP A 207 3.27 14.11 24.09
CA TRP A 207 2.84 12.82 23.58
C TRP A 207 3.46 12.53 22.21
N ARG A 208 4.03 11.33 22.05
CA ARG A 208 4.60 10.89 20.76
C ARG A 208 3.81 9.75 20.13
N PRO A 209 3.66 9.73 18.79
CA PRO A 209 3.02 8.61 18.07
C PRO A 209 3.73 7.29 18.36
N ARG A 210 2.97 6.28 18.82
CA ARG A 210 3.51 4.95 19.06
C ARG A 210 3.37 4.11 17.79
N TRP A 211 4.43 4.04 16.99
CA TRP A 211 4.43 3.32 15.71
C TRP A 211 3.98 1.85 15.82
N LYS A 212 4.24 1.19 16.95
CA LYS A 212 3.73 -0.18 17.22
C LYS A 212 2.21 -0.24 17.26
N MET A 213 1.55 0.77 17.84
CA MET A 213 0.09 0.85 17.88
C MET A 213 -0.46 1.17 16.48
N VAL A 214 0.18 2.09 15.76
CA VAL A 214 -0.15 2.41 14.37
C VAL A 214 -0.15 1.14 13.50
N PHE A 215 0.85 0.27 13.67
CA PHE A 215 0.91 -1.03 12.98
C PHE A 215 -0.23 -1.96 13.39
N ILE A 216 -0.52 -2.08 14.69
CA ILE A 216 -1.61 -2.92 15.19
C ILE A 216 -2.95 -2.47 14.60
N TRP A 217 -3.26 -1.17 14.64
CA TRP A 217 -4.49 -0.60 14.08
C TRP A 217 -4.62 -0.78 12.56
N GLN A 218 -3.50 -0.95 11.85
CA GLN A 218 -3.50 -1.17 10.41
C GLN A 218 -3.57 -2.65 10.02
N CYS A 219 -3.17 -3.56 10.91
CA CYS A 219 -3.00 -4.98 10.64
C CYS A 219 -4.25 -5.66 10.02
N PRO A 220 -5.49 -5.43 10.49
CA PRO A 220 -6.68 -6.04 9.88
C PRO A 220 -6.88 -5.65 8.41
N SER A 221 -6.63 -4.39 8.07
CA SER A 221 -6.74 -3.86 6.71
C SER A 221 -5.68 -4.48 5.77
N MET A 222 -4.47 -4.69 6.28
CA MET A 222 -3.40 -5.38 5.55
C MET A 222 -3.78 -6.83 5.25
N PHE A 223 -4.28 -7.55 6.25
CA PHE A 223 -4.69 -8.95 6.07
C PHE A 223 -5.82 -9.12 5.07
N LEU A 224 -6.85 -8.27 5.12
CA LEU A 224 -7.90 -8.28 4.11
C LEU A 224 -7.34 -7.99 2.70
N SER A 225 -6.51 -6.95 2.57
CA SER A 225 -5.94 -6.57 1.27
C SER A 225 -5.09 -7.68 0.66
N TYR A 226 -4.21 -8.29 1.45
CA TYR A 226 -3.39 -9.41 0.99
C TYR A 226 -4.22 -10.65 0.69
N SER A 227 -5.25 -10.92 1.48
CA SER A 227 -6.19 -12.00 1.21
C SER A 227 -6.84 -11.83 -0.16
N VAL A 228 -7.32 -10.62 -0.50
CA VAL A 228 -7.90 -10.34 -1.84
C VAL A 228 -6.88 -10.59 -2.94
N CYS A 229 -5.65 -10.11 -2.78
CA CYS A 229 -4.58 -10.32 -3.76
C CYS A 229 -4.28 -11.82 -3.97
N PHE A 230 -4.18 -12.59 -2.88
CA PHE A 230 -3.95 -14.03 -2.97
C PHE A 230 -5.13 -14.77 -3.59
N PHE A 231 -6.36 -14.39 -3.27
CA PHE A 231 -7.55 -14.97 -3.89
C PHE A 231 -7.56 -14.75 -5.40
N LEU A 232 -7.32 -13.51 -5.85
CA LEU A 232 -7.26 -13.17 -7.28
C LEU A 232 -6.10 -13.84 -8.00
N ALA A 233 -4.93 -13.94 -7.36
CA ALA A 233 -3.78 -14.68 -7.90
C ALA A 233 -4.09 -16.17 -8.05
N GLY A 234 -4.70 -16.78 -7.03
CA GLY A 234 -5.17 -18.17 -7.08
C GLY A 234 -6.19 -18.41 -8.18
N LEU A 235 -7.16 -17.51 -8.33
CA LEU A 235 -8.17 -17.57 -9.39
C LEU A 235 -7.54 -17.41 -10.79
N THR A 236 -6.60 -16.48 -10.95
CA THR A 236 -5.90 -16.26 -12.21
C THR A 236 -5.12 -17.51 -12.61
N LEU A 237 -4.37 -18.10 -11.67
CA LEU A 237 -3.62 -19.33 -11.92
C LEU A 237 -4.53 -20.52 -12.22
N PHE A 238 -5.64 -20.64 -11.50
CA PHE A 238 -6.63 -21.67 -11.73
C PHE A 238 -7.15 -21.61 -13.17
N VAL A 239 -7.63 -20.44 -13.60
CA VAL A 239 -8.15 -20.23 -14.96
C VAL A 239 -7.05 -20.39 -16.03
N CYS A 240 -5.82 -19.98 -15.73
CA CYS A 240 -4.69 -20.10 -16.66
C CYS A 240 -4.01 -21.48 -16.66
N THR A 241 -4.47 -22.43 -15.84
CA THR A 241 -3.91 -23.80 -15.78
C THR A 241 -3.69 -24.45 -17.15
N PRO A 242 -4.66 -24.47 -18.11
CA PRO A 242 -4.45 -25.09 -19.42
C PRO A 242 -3.32 -24.41 -20.22
N LEU A 243 -3.19 -23.08 -20.10
CA LEU A 243 -2.12 -22.31 -20.75
C LEU A 243 -0.74 -22.63 -20.14
N ILE A 244 -0.68 -22.81 -18.82
CA ILE A 244 0.57 -23.10 -18.09
C ILE A 244 1.06 -24.52 -18.37
N ARG A 245 0.14 -25.49 -18.46
CA ARG A 245 0.48 -26.89 -18.74
C ARG A 245 0.88 -27.13 -20.19
N GLY A 246 0.57 -26.19 -21.09
CA GLY A 246 0.82 -26.34 -22.52
C GLY A 246 -0.08 -27.41 -23.15
N ASP A 247 -1.29 -27.57 -22.62
CA ASP A 247 -2.27 -28.50 -23.16
C ASP A 247 -2.68 -28.08 -24.58
N LYS A 248 -3.19 -29.04 -25.37
CA LYS A 248 -3.72 -28.72 -26.70
C LYS A 248 -4.82 -27.66 -26.59
N TRP A 249 -4.83 -26.73 -27.54
CA TRP A 249 -5.84 -25.66 -27.57
C TRP A 249 -7.25 -26.24 -27.46
N ASN A 250 -7.97 -25.79 -26.44
CA ASN A 250 -9.28 -26.31 -26.07
C ASN A 250 -10.14 -25.15 -25.53
N THR A 251 -11.44 -25.37 -25.34
CA THR A 251 -12.38 -24.38 -24.81
C THR A 251 -11.92 -23.76 -23.49
N ALA A 252 -11.21 -24.51 -22.64
CA ALA A 252 -10.63 -23.98 -21.41
C ALA A 252 -9.54 -22.91 -21.66
N SER A 253 -8.79 -23.03 -22.76
CA SER A 253 -7.82 -22.00 -23.19
C SER A 253 -8.54 -20.75 -23.68
N ASP A 254 -9.66 -20.90 -24.41
CA ASP A 254 -10.49 -19.76 -24.85
C ASP A 254 -11.05 -18.98 -23.65
N ILE A 255 -11.56 -19.69 -22.63
CA ILE A 255 -12.03 -19.08 -21.37
C ILE A 255 -10.89 -18.31 -20.69
N ALA A 256 -9.68 -18.89 -20.65
CA ALA A 256 -8.53 -18.25 -20.04
C ALA A 256 -8.13 -16.95 -20.76
N VAL A 257 -8.14 -16.95 -22.09
CA VAL A 257 -7.83 -15.75 -22.89
C VAL A 257 -8.88 -14.66 -22.65
N VAL A 258 -10.17 -14.99 -22.64
CA VAL A 258 -11.25 -14.02 -22.37
C VAL A 258 -11.14 -13.45 -20.95
N TYR A 259 -10.84 -14.29 -19.96
CA TYR A 259 -10.60 -13.86 -18.59
C TYR A 259 -9.44 -12.87 -18.49
N LEU A 260 -8.29 -13.20 -19.10
CA LEU A 260 -7.11 -12.34 -19.11
C LEU A 260 -7.36 -11.01 -19.84
N ALA A 261 -8.05 -11.05 -20.99
CA ALA A 261 -8.42 -9.84 -21.73
C ALA A 261 -9.34 -8.93 -20.91
N THR A 262 -10.33 -9.52 -20.22
CA THR A 262 -11.23 -8.78 -19.32
C THR A 262 -10.47 -8.17 -18.15
N GLY A 263 -9.56 -8.93 -17.53
CA GLY A 263 -8.71 -8.43 -16.44
C GLY A 263 -7.78 -7.31 -16.90
N ALA A 264 -7.21 -7.41 -18.10
CA ALA A 264 -6.36 -6.39 -18.69
C ALA A 264 -7.10 -5.08 -19.01
N PHE A 265 -8.40 -5.15 -19.28
CA PHE A 265 -9.25 -3.96 -19.49
C PHE A 265 -9.77 -3.38 -18.16
N ALA A 266 -10.31 -4.23 -17.29
CA ALA A 266 -10.90 -3.80 -16.02
C ALA A 266 -9.86 -3.31 -15.02
N GLY A 267 -8.66 -3.91 -14.98
CA GLY A 267 -7.58 -3.55 -14.05
C GLY A 267 -7.15 -2.08 -14.16
N PRO A 268 -6.77 -1.59 -15.35
CA PRO A 268 -6.41 -0.18 -15.55
C PRO A 268 -7.56 0.78 -15.23
N ILE A 269 -8.80 0.43 -15.58
CA ILE A 269 -9.98 1.25 -15.25
C ILE A 269 -10.15 1.35 -13.73
N PHE A 270 -10.02 0.23 -13.02
CA PHE A 270 -10.08 0.20 -11.56
C PHE A 270 -8.97 1.06 -10.93
N VAL A 271 -7.72 0.95 -11.43
CA VAL A 271 -6.59 1.77 -10.95
C VAL A 271 -6.82 3.25 -11.24
N PHE A 272 -7.31 3.58 -12.43
CA PHE A 272 -7.64 4.95 -12.83
C PHE A 272 -8.72 5.54 -11.92
N ALA A 273 -9.85 4.84 -11.75
CA ALA A 273 -10.94 5.28 -10.87
C ALA A 273 -10.47 5.45 -9.42
N SER A 274 -9.70 4.47 -8.92
CA SER A 274 -9.09 4.53 -7.59
C SER A 274 -8.12 5.69 -7.46
N PHE A 275 -7.35 6.05 -8.48
CA PHE A 275 -6.45 7.20 -8.40
C PHE A 275 -7.21 8.53 -8.37
N TRP A 276 -8.19 8.70 -9.26
CA TRP A 276 -8.85 9.98 -9.49
C TRP A 276 -9.89 10.38 -8.44
N ILE A 277 -10.61 9.43 -7.82
CA ILE A 277 -11.62 9.69 -6.77
C ILE A 277 -11.06 10.43 -5.53
N TYR A 278 -9.78 10.70 -5.54
CA TYR A 278 -8.94 10.68 -4.37
C TYR A 278 -7.83 11.73 -4.56
N HIS A 279 -7.41 11.97 -5.81
CA HIS A 279 -6.72 13.19 -6.22
C HIS A 279 -7.60 14.44 -6.03
N TYR A 280 -8.91 14.32 -6.20
CA TYR A 280 -9.84 15.46 -6.13
C TYR A 280 -10.49 15.69 -4.77
N VAL A 281 -10.37 14.74 -3.83
CA VAL A 281 -10.93 14.92 -2.49
C VAL A 281 -9.86 15.60 -1.64
N ASP A 282 -10.02 16.90 -1.46
CA ASP A 282 -9.20 17.68 -0.53
C ASP A 282 -9.61 17.34 0.90
N LEU A 283 -8.94 16.34 1.48
CA LEU A 283 -9.27 15.78 2.78
C LEU A 283 -8.87 16.69 3.95
N ASP A 284 -8.10 17.75 3.67
CA ASP A 284 -7.65 18.73 4.66
C ASP A 284 -8.62 19.89 4.85
N HIS A 285 -9.65 20.01 4.00
CA HIS A 285 -10.57 21.14 4.00
C HIS A 285 -11.29 21.30 5.36
N GLU A 286 -11.63 20.20 6.02
CA GLU A 286 -12.39 20.19 7.28
C GLU A 286 -11.56 20.59 8.51
N SER A 287 -10.23 20.64 8.40
CA SER A 287 -9.37 21.13 9.49
C SER A 287 -9.47 22.65 9.67
N ARG A 288 -9.87 23.35 8.60
CA ARG A 288 -10.04 24.81 8.55
C ARG A 288 -11.41 25.28 9.07
N ASP A 289 -12.40 24.38 9.12
CA ASP A 289 -13.78 24.70 9.48
C ASP A 289 -14.07 24.56 10.98
N ILE A 290 -13.08 24.18 11.81
CA ILE A 290 -13.22 24.35 13.25
C ILE A 290 -13.25 25.86 13.46
N PRO A 291 -14.37 26.47 13.92
CA PRO A 291 -14.45 27.91 14.06
C PRO A 291 -13.30 28.34 14.96
N GLU A 292 -12.32 28.99 14.33
CA GLU A 292 -11.32 29.78 15.01
C GLU A 292 -12.14 30.80 15.78
N THR A 293 -12.29 30.60 17.09
CA THR A 293 -12.55 31.73 17.97
C THR A 293 -11.53 32.79 17.58
N GLU A 294 -12.01 34.01 17.33
CA GLU A 294 -11.35 35.22 16.80
C GLU A 294 -9.87 35.40 17.22
N THR A 295 -9.50 34.83 18.36
CA THR A 295 -8.17 34.66 18.94
C THR A 295 -7.15 33.87 18.10
N ASP A 296 -7.56 32.83 17.36
CA ASP A 296 -6.64 31.99 16.55
C ASP A 296 -6.19 32.75 15.27
N ALA A 297 -7.06 33.57 14.68
CA ALA A 297 -6.76 34.43 13.53
C ALA A 297 -5.86 35.63 13.90
N GLU A 298 -5.99 36.17 15.11
CA GLU A 298 -5.06 37.18 15.65
C GLU A 298 -3.67 36.58 15.90
N MET A 299 -3.57 35.36 16.42
CA MET A 299 -2.28 34.70 16.61
C MET A 299 -1.55 34.39 15.28
N LEU A 300 -2.25 34.04 14.21
CA LEU A 300 -1.64 33.84 12.89
C LEU A 300 -1.11 35.16 12.30
N ARG A 301 -1.84 36.27 12.50
CA ARG A 301 -1.38 37.62 12.10
C ARG A 301 -0.21 38.13 12.95
N GLU A 302 -0.10 37.70 14.20
CA GLU A 302 1.04 37.99 15.07
C GLU A 302 2.27 37.16 14.65
N TYR A 303 2.07 35.88 14.30
CA TYR A 303 3.13 34.98 13.86
C TYR A 303 3.77 35.41 12.53
N ASP A 304 2.96 35.82 11.54
CA ASP A 304 3.47 36.36 10.27
C ASP A 304 4.19 37.71 10.45
N ARG A 305 3.83 38.50 11.47
CA ARG A 305 4.52 39.76 11.82
C ARG A 305 5.86 39.57 12.51
N LEU A 306 6.10 38.40 13.10
CA LEU A 306 7.32 38.10 13.85
C LEU A 306 8.33 37.28 13.04
N HIS A 307 7.90 36.71 11.90
CA HIS A 307 8.72 35.85 11.06
C HIS A 307 8.89 36.35 9.61
N PHE A 308 8.42 37.55 9.30
CA PHE A 308 8.84 38.36 8.15
C PHE A 308 9.14 39.79 8.57
#